data_AF-A0A430FIG9-F1
#
_entry.id   AF-A0A430FIG9-F1
#
_cell.length_a   1.000
_cell.length_b   1.000
_cell.length_c   1.000
_cell.angle_alpha   90.00
_cell.angle_beta   90.00
_cell.angle_gamma   90.00
#
_symmetry.space_group_name_H-M   'P 1'
#
loop_
_entity.id
_entity.type
_entity.pdbx_description
1 polymer ?
#
loop_
_entity_poly.entity_id
_entity_poly.type
_entity_poly.pdbx_seq_one_letter_code
_entity_poly.pdbx_strand_id
1 'polypeptide(L)'
;MSINFDSKLICDVGLRIAAAGVRSIRRAAAGDEIPKKVLAVRLGMHRQTLSTRLSRGDMKLSEFVSAALAVGERPSDLLATAEDAADLPALADKEVK
;
A
#
# COMPACT_ATOMS: atom_id res chain seq x y z
N MET A 1 29.71 -7.94 15.49
CA MET A 1 28.31 -8.40 15.50
C MET A 1 27.69 -8.04 14.16
N SER A 2 27.72 -8.94 13.19
CA SER A 2 27.00 -8.71 11.92
C SER A 2 25.52 -8.95 12.18
N ILE A 3 24.74 -7.88 12.13
CA ILE A 3 23.28 -7.99 12.07
C ILE A 3 22.99 -8.58 10.68
N ASN A 4 22.80 -9.89 10.62
CA ASN A 4 22.29 -10.55 9.42
C ASN A 4 20.85 -10.08 9.26
N PHE A 5 20.63 -8.97 8.57
CA PHE A 5 19.34 -8.65 8.00
C PHE A 5 19.08 -9.76 6.99
N ASP A 6 18.18 -10.69 7.33
CA ASP A 6 17.64 -11.66 6.39
C ASP A 6 16.92 -10.88 5.28
N SER A 7 17.70 -10.45 4.29
CA SER A 7 17.31 -9.47 3.27
C SER A 7 16.15 -9.97 2.43
N LYS A 8 16.04 -11.30 2.29
CA LYS A 8 14.89 -11.96 1.64
C LYS A 8 13.60 -11.81 2.45
N LEU A 9 13.65 -11.88 3.77
CA LEU A 9 12.46 -11.81 4.63
C LEU A 9 11.89 -10.38 4.65
N ILE A 10 12.76 -9.37 4.73
CA ILE A 10 12.36 -7.96 4.74
C ILE A 10 11.83 -7.52 3.37
N CYS A 11 12.43 -7.98 2.27
CA CYS A 11 11.93 -7.71 0.92
C CYS A 11 10.53 -8.31 0.68
N ASP A 12 10.25 -9.52 1.19
CA ASP A 12 8.95 -10.17 1.02
C ASP A 12 7.86 -9.48 1.86
N VAL A 13 8.18 -9.11 3.10
CA VAL A 13 7.28 -8.38 4.00
C VAL A 13 6.92 -7.00 3.45
N GLY A 14 7.90 -6.22 3.00
CA GLY A 14 7.65 -4.90 2.42
C GLY A 14 6.77 -4.96 1.17
N LEU A 15 6.95 -5.98 0.34
CA LEU A 15 6.11 -6.21 -0.84
C LEU A 15 4.67 -6.59 -0.46
N ARG A 16 4.49 -7.37 0.61
CA ARG A 16 3.16 -7.76 1.12
C ARG A 16 2.40 -6.56 1.69
N ILE A 17 3.07 -5.69 2.45
CA ILE A 17 2.49 -4.44 2.98
C ILE A 17 2.10 -3.52 1.81
N ALA A 18 2.99 -3.32 0.83
CA ALA A 18 2.67 -2.53 -0.35
C ALA A 18 1.45 -3.09 -1.09
N ALA A 19 1.38 -4.40 -1.31
CA ALA A 19 0.24 -5.05 -1.95
C ALA A 19 -1.05 -4.94 -1.15
N ALA A 20 -1.00 -5.05 0.17
CA ALA A 20 -2.15 -4.85 1.04
C ALA A 20 -2.65 -3.39 1.00
N GLY A 21 -1.75 -2.41 1.07
CA GLY A 21 -2.09 -1.00 0.96
C GLY A 21 -2.67 -0.63 -0.40
N VAL A 22 -2.10 -1.13 -1.50
CA VAL A 22 -2.67 -0.88 -2.84
C VAL A 22 -4.06 -1.49 -2.99
N ARG A 23 -4.31 -2.65 -2.35
CA ARG A 23 -5.63 -3.27 -2.33
C ARG A 23 -6.62 -2.48 -1.47
N SER A 24 -6.21 -1.87 -0.37
CA SER A 24 -7.10 -1.03 0.44
C SER A 24 -7.55 0.21 -0.33
N ILE A 25 -6.66 0.88 -1.07
CA ILE A 25 -7.03 1.96 -2.00
C ILE A 25 -8.07 1.48 -3.02
N ARG A 26 -7.89 0.29 -3.58
CA ARG A 26 -8.85 -0.28 -4.54
C ARG A 26 -10.23 -0.50 -3.90
N ARG A 27 -10.27 -0.91 -2.63
CA ARG A 27 -11.51 -1.11 -1.87
C ARG A 27 -12.18 0.22 -1.55
N ALA A 28 -11.43 1.20 -1.04
CA ALA A 28 -11.92 2.55 -0.77
C ALA A 28 -12.51 3.20 -2.02
N ALA A 29 -11.78 3.16 -3.14
CA ALA A 29 -12.27 3.67 -4.43
C ALA A 29 -13.57 2.98 -4.91
N ALA A 30 -13.76 1.70 -4.58
CA ALA A 30 -14.98 0.98 -4.92
C ALA A 30 -16.15 1.32 -3.98
N GLY A 31 -15.88 1.56 -2.70
CA GLY A 31 -16.88 1.98 -1.71
C GLY A 31 -17.44 3.37 -1.99
N ASP A 32 -16.58 4.31 -2.39
CA ASP A 32 -16.97 5.69 -2.73
C ASP A 32 -17.48 5.84 -4.18
N GLU A 33 -17.67 4.73 -4.90
CA GLU A 33 -18.05 4.68 -6.31
C GLU A 33 -17.15 5.51 -7.25
N ILE A 34 -15.91 5.81 -6.84
CA ILE A 34 -14.99 6.65 -7.61
C ILE A 34 -14.57 5.87 -8.87
N PRO A 35 -14.96 6.33 -10.07
CA PRO A 35 -14.62 5.61 -11.28
C PRO A 35 -13.11 5.62 -11.48
N LYS A 36 -12.52 4.48 -11.84
CA LYS A 36 -11.08 4.37 -12.17
C LYS A 36 -10.61 5.41 -13.19
N LYS A 37 -11.51 5.87 -14.07
CA LYS A 37 -11.23 6.95 -15.04
C LYS A 37 -10.96 8.28 -14.34
N VAL A 38 -11.74 8.63 -13.33
CA VAL A 38 -11.58 9.87 -12.54
C VAL A 38 -10.29 9.81 -11.73
N LEU A 39 -10.03 8.67 -11.08
CA LEU A 39 -8.79 8.48 -10.32
C LEU A 39 -7.55 8.58 -11.22
N ALA A 40 -7.59 7.95 -12.40
CA ALA A 40 -6.50 8.00 -13.36
C ALA A 40 -6.20 9.43 -13.84
N VAL A 41 -7.23 10.23 -14.11
CA VAL A 41 -7.09 11.65 -14.48
C VAL A 41 -6.44 12.45 -13.35
N ARG A 42 -6.89 12.29 -12.10
CA ARG A 42 -6.31 12.98 -10.93
C ARG A 42 -4.85 12.61 -10.70
N LEU A 43 -4.48 11.38 -11.03
CA LEU A 43 -3.12 10.86 -10.89
C LEU A 43 -2.23 11.13 -12.11
N GLY A 44 -2.75 11.82 -13.14
CA GLY A 44 -1.99 12.12 -14.37
C GLY A 44 -1.54 10.88 -15.14
N MET A 45 -2.26 9.76 -15.01
CA MET A 45 -1.88 8.49 -15.63
C MET A 45 -2.99 7.89 -16.48
N HIS A 46 -2.61 7.02 -17.41
CA HIS A 46 -3.59 6.32 -18.24
C HIS A 46 -4.40 5.31 -17.41
N ARG A 47 -5.71 5.18 -17.70
CA ARG A 47 -6.63 4.29 -16.97
C ARG A 47 -6.14 2.83 -16.93
N GLN A 48 -5.61 2.32 -18.04
CA GLN A 48 -5.09 0.95 -18.09
C GLN A 48 -3.88 0.78 -17.16
N THR A 49 -2.96 1.75 -17.12
CA THR A 49 -1.80 1.74 -16.22
C THR A 49 -2.23 1.68 -14.76
N LEU A 50 -3.19 2.52 -14.37
CA LEU A 50 -3.76 2.49 -13.02
C LEU A 50 -4.40 1.13 -12.71
N SER A 51 -5.19 0.59 -13.64
CA SER A 51 -5.82 -0.72 -13.46
C SER A 51 -4.80 -1.84 -13.26
N THR A 52 -3.71 -1.84 -14.02
CA THR A 52 -2.63 -2.82 -13.89
C THR A 52 -1.95 -2.70 -12.52
N ARG A 53 -1.67 -1.48 -12.05
CA ARG A 53 -1.04 -1.25 -10.72
C ARG A 53 -1.92 -1.72 -9.58
N LEU A 54 -3.20 -1.34 -9.60
CA LEU A 54 -4.19 -1.80 -8.62
C LEU A 54 -4.39 -3.32 -8.64
N SER A 55 -4.24 -3.95 -9.80
CA SER A 55 -4.35 -5.41 -9.93
C SER A 55 -3.10 -6.13 -9.45
N ARG A 56 -1.91 -5.58 -9.75
CA ARG A 56 -0.62 -6.13 -9.32
C ARG A 56 -0.38 -5.93 -7.82
N GLY A 57 -1.03 -4.93 -7.21
CA GLY A 57 -0.74 -4.57 -5.82
C GLY A 57 0.58 -3.82 -5.70
N ASP A 58 1.06 -3.18 -6.75
CA ASP A 58 2.35 -2.51 -6.74
C ASP A 58 2.25 -1.17 -7.47
N MET A 59 2.74 -0.12 -6.82
CA MET A 59 2.83 1.24 -7.34
C MET A 59 3.93 2.03 -6.64
N LYS A 60 4.38 3.11 -7.27
CA LYS A 60 5.38 3.99 -6.64
C LYS A 60 4.77 4.68 -5.43
N LEU A 61 5.58 4.96 -4.41
CA LEU A 61 5.11 5.64 -3.19
C LEU A 61 4.42 6.98 -3.47
N SER A 62 4.93 7.78 -4.41
CA SER A 62 4.29 9.04 -4.81
C SER A 62 2.90 8.85 -5.42
N GLU A 63 2.71 7.76 -6.17
CA GLU A 63 1.43 7.39 -6.78
C GLU A 63 0.46 6.87 -5.73
N PHE A 64 0.97 6.11 -4.75
CA PHE A 64 0.23 5.61 -3.61
C PHE A 64 -0.34 6.76 -2.77
N VAL A 65 0.52 7.68 -2.36
CA VAL A 65 0.11 8.85 -1.57
C VAL A 65 -0.93 9.67 -2.32
N SER A 66 -0.72 9.91 -3.61
CA SER A 66 -1.68 10.66 -4.43
C SER A 66 -3.01 9.92 -4.58
N ALA A 67 -2.99 8.60 -4.70
CA ALA A 67 -4.20 7.79 -4.85
C ALA A 67 -5.00 7.69 -3.56
N ALA A 68 -4.32 7.55 -2.42
CA ALA A 68 -4.92 7.59 -1.08
C ALA A 68 -5.65 8.92 -0.85
N LEU A 69 -4.95 10.05 -1.09
CA LEU A 69 -5.56 11.38 -0.98
C LEU A 69 -6.71 11.59 -1.98
N ALA A 70 -6.64 10.98 -3.17
CA ALA A 70 -7.71 11.06 -4.15
C ALA A 70 -8.98 10.31 -3.71
N VAL A 71 -8.85 9.23 -2.94
CA VAL A 71 -9.99 8.51 -2.34
C VAL A 71 -10.37 9.05 -0.95
N GLY A 72 -9.79 10.18 -0.52
CA GLY A 72 -10.12 10.78 0.78
C GLY A 72 -9.50 10.08 1.98
N GLU A 73 -8.63 9.11 1.76
CA GLU A 73 -7.98 8.32 2.81
C GLU A 73 -6.59 8.87 3.16
N ARG A 74 -6.20 8.72 4.42
CA ARG A 74 -4.85 9.07 4.86
C ARG A 74 -3.88 7.94 4.48
N PRO A 75 -2.77 8.23 3.77
CA PRO A 75 -1.79 7.20 3.40
C PRO A 75 -1.23 6.44 4.61
N SER A 76 -1.05 7.10 5.75
CA SER A 76 -0.58 6.50 7.00
C SER A 76 -1.52 5.42 7.50
N ASP A 77 -2.82 5.68 7.46
CA ASP A 77 -3.85 4.81 8.05
C ASP A 77 -4.03 3.56 7.18
N LEU A 78 -3.91 3.74 5.86
CA LEU A 78 -3.88 2.63 4.90
C LEU A 78 -2.65 1.73 5.06
N LEU A 79 -1.50 2.30 5.41
CA LEU A 79 -0.28 1.53 5.66
C LEU A 79 -0.33 0.81 7.00
N ALA A 80 -0.81 1.46 8.07
CA ALA A 80 -1.01 0.82 9.37
C ALA A 80 -1.95 -0.40 9.24
N THR A 81 -3.07 -0.23 8.54
CA THR A 81 -4.00 -1.34 8.27
C THR A 81 -3.35 -2.45 7.42
N ALA A 82 -2.46 -2.09 6.50
CA ALA A 82 -1.74 -3.04 5.66
C ALA A 82 -0.67 -3.81 6.44
N GLU A 83 -0.04 -3.16 7.41
CA GLU A 83 0.90 -3.77 8.36
C GLU A 83 0.18 -4.79 9.26
N ASP A 84 -0.98 -4.41 9.82
CA ASP A 84 -1.83 -5.31 10.61
C ASP A 84 -2.29 -6.53 9.79
N ALA A 85 -2.72 -6.30 8.55
CA ALA A 85 -3.19 -7.36 7.66
C ALA A 85 -2.08 -8.25 7.09
N ALA A 86 -0.81 -7.82 7.18
CA ALA A 86 0.32 -8.60 6.69
C ALA A 86 0.71 -9.74 7.66
N ASP A 87 0.05 -9.87 8.82
CA ASP A 87 0.45 -10.77 9.92
C ASP A 87 1.96 -10.63 10.18
N LEU A 88 2.42 -9.38 10.25
CA LEU A 88 3.76 -9.10 10.76
C LEU A 88 3.84 -9.75 12.15
N PRO A 89 4.78 -10.69 12.40
CA PRO A 89 5.06 -11.07 13.77
C PRO A 89 5.39 -9.77 14.49
N ALA A 90 4.58 -9.44 15.49
CA ALA A 90 4.63 -8.18 16.19
C ALA A 90 6.10 -7.80 16.46
N LEU A 91 6.57 -6.72 15.84
CA LEU A 91 7.81 -6.07 16.27
C LEU A 91 7.62 -5.45 17.67
N ALA A 92 6.40 -5.48 18.21
CA ALA A 92 6.09 -5.29 19.62
C ALA A 92 6.44 -6.58 20.39
N ASP A 93 7.72 -6.67 20.81
CA ASP A 93 8.14 -7.14 22.14
C ASP A 93 9.67 -7.22 22.21
N LYS A 94 10.32 -6.09 21.96
CA LYS A 94 11.62 -5.84 22.60
C LYS A 94 11.50 -4.55 23.38
N GLU A 95 10.83 -4.64 24.52
CA GLU A 95 11.06 -3.68 25.60
C GLU A 95 12.58 -3.59 25.81
N VAL A 96 13.10 -2.37 25.63
CA VAL A 96 14.44 -2.01 26.06
C VAL A 96 14.43 -2.06 27.58
N LYS A 97 15.03 -3.11 28.13
CA LYS A 97 15.33 -3.21 29.56
C LYS A 97 16.76 -2.78 29.83
#